data_AF-A0A448YJJ2-F1
#
_entry.id   AF-A0A448YJJ2-F1
#
_cell.length_a   1.000
_cell.length_b   1.000
_cell.length_c   1.000
_cell.angle_alpha   90.00
_cell.angle_beta   90.00
_cell.angle_gamma   90.00
#
_symmetry.space_group_name_H-M   'P 1'
#
loop_
_entity.id
_entity.type
_entity.pdbx_description
1 polymer ?
#
loop_
_entity_poly.entity_id
_entity_poly.type
_entity_poly.pdbx_seq_one_letter_code
_entity_poly.pdbx_strand_id
1 'polypeptide(L)'
;MGKLRKAKRINLWDTLVHDGLVSKQANNRENYLSLKNRFDKGLKLCRDTSLFRSFQTAIAPCATQLKRIRCIGLGTPSSENRPLYQLCLLKHLAGGLGIEDVSVWDPHLNALERRFLRQDLRYRVEQVYSSEGFVDEVLWFMPFVPFTSIEWVIEFEQPMFILANNLLSSNVELAEEILTEKYPFCRYIKRYLGGGPKMSEPTPYRCHFSKVKMAATREGIGEGTDEEGEGTDEESDGGSDGESEGGSNQSAPSAPWKDSVSDLKFMKLTN
;
A
#
# COMPACT_ATOMS: atom_id res chain seq x y z
N MET A 1 -34.33 -1.90 62.56
CA MET A 1 -35.21 -2.48 61.51
C MET A 1 -35.19 -1.50 60.33
N GLY A 2 -34.39 -1.67 59.27
CA GLY A 2 -34.60 -2.57 58.11
C GLY A 2 -35.55 -1.88 57.10
N LYS A 3 -35.24 -1.59 55.82
CA LYS A 3 -34.23 -2.06 54.86
C LYS A 3 -33.96 -0.94 53.83
N LEU A 4 -32.69 -0.74 53.44
CA LEU A 4 -32.31 -0.01 52.22
C LEU A 4 -32.78 -0.81 50.99
N ARG A 5 -33.60 -0.21 50.12
CA ARG A 5 -33.89 -0.77 48.79
C ARG A 5 -32.72 -0.44 47.86
N LYS A 6 -31.86 -1.44 47.57
CA LYS A 6 -30.86 -1.36 46.50
C LYS A 6 -31.60 -1.26 45.16
N ALA A 7 -31.40 -0.17 44.44
CA ALA A 7 -31.82 -0.04 43.05
C ALA A 7 -31.07 -1.08 42.20
N LYS A 8 -31.81 -1.98 41.55
CA LYS A 8 -31.28 -2.89 40.54
C LYS A 8 -30.88 -2.03 39.34
N ARG A 9 -29.57 -1.85 39.12
CA ARG A 9 -29.04 -1.38 37.83
C ARG A 9 -29.36 -2.47 36.81
N ILE A 10 -30.46 -2.28 36.07
CA ILE A 10 -30.71 -3.07 34.87
C ILE A 10 -29.75 -2.51 33.83
N ASN A 11 -28.72 -3.29 33.48
CA ASN A 11 -27.92 -2.98 32.31
C ASN A 11 -28.85 -3.02 31.10
N LEU A 12 -28.91 -1.91 30.37
CA LEU A 12 -29.68 -1.76 29.12
C LEU A 12 -29.24 -2.75 28.01
N TRP A 13 -28.24 -3.59 28.29
CA TRP A 13 -27.71 -4.64 27.43
C TRP A 13 -28.41 -6.01 27.61
N ASP A 14 -29.16 -6.22 28.70
CA ASP A 14 -29.66 -7.57 29.08
C ASP A 14 -31.11 -7.87 28.67
N THR A 15 -31.78 -7.01 27.89
CA THR A 15 -33.23 -7.18 27.65
C THR A 15 -33.67 -7.40 26.20
N LEU A 16 -32.76 -7.67 25.26
CA LEU A 16 -33.14 -8.04 23.89
C LEU A 16 -32.14 -9.04 23.29
N VAL A 17 -32.33 -10.32 23.61
CA VAL A 17 -31.69 -11.43 22.89
C VAL A 17 -32.78 -12.31 22.30
N HIS A 18 -33.11 -12.03 21.04
CA HIS A 18 -33.68 -13.04 20.14
C HIS A 18 -32.51 -13.66 19.37
N ASP A 19 -32.41 -14.98 19.39
CA ASP A 19 -31.24 -15.80 19.01
C ASP A 19 -30.64 -15.53 17.61
N GLY A 20 -31.35 -14.84 16.71
CA GLY A 20 -30.84 -14.44 15.39
C GLY A 20 -30.02 -13.13 15.35
N LEU A 21 -30.11 -12.28 16.37
CA LEU A 21 -29.40 -10.99 16.44
C LEU A 21 -28.06 -11.08 17.18
N VAL A 22 -27.99 -11.93 18.21
CA VAL A 22 -26.75 -12.15 18.98
C VAL A 22 -25.70 -12.87 18.15
N SER A 23 -26.09 -13.85 17.33
CA SER A 23 -25.18 -14.52 16.40
C SER A 23 -24.61 -13.57 15.34
N LYS A 24 -25.45 -12.68 14.78
CA LYS A 24 -25.00 -11.64 13.83
C LYS A 24 -24.10 -10.58 14.49
N GLN A 25 -24.38 -10.19 15.74
CA GLN A 25 -23.56 -9.23 16.49
C GLN A 25 -22.23 -9.83 16.96
N ALA A 26 -22.23 -11.10 17.41
CA ALA A 26 -21.03 -11.84 17.79
C ALA A 26 -20.11 -12.02 16.57
N ASN A 27 -20.65 -12.44 15.43
CA ASN A 27 -19.89 -12.56 14.17
C ASN A 27 -19.30 -11.20 13.74
N ASN A 28 -20.03 -10.10 13.91
CA ASN A 28 -19.51 -8.77 13.59
C ASN A 28 -18.35 -8.36 14.52
N ARG A 29 -18.43 -8.68 15.81
CA ARG A 29 -17.35 -8.43 16.78
C ARG A 29 -16.11 -9.26 16.49
N GLU A 30 -16.28 -10.55 16.22
CA GLU A 30 -15.17 -11.44 15.88
C GLU A 30 -14.47 -11.03 14.59
N ASN A 31 -15.25 -10.70 13.55
CA ASN A 31 -14.71 -10.19 12.29
C ASN A 31 -13.94 -8.87 12.49
N TYR A 32 -14.44 -7.99 13.35
CA TYR A 32 -13.76 -6.73 13.70
C TYR A 32 -12.42 -6.98 14.37
N LEU A 33 -12.41 -7.86 15.39
CA LEU A 33 -11.19 -8.23 16.11
C LEU A 33 -10.20 -8.95 15.18
N SER A 34 -10.68 -9.80 14.28
CA SER A 34 -9.86 -10.47 13.27
C SER A 34 -9.20 -9.46 12.33
N LEU A 35 -9.95 -8.50 11.78
CA LEU A 35 -9.39 -7.41 10.97
C LEU A 35 -8.32 -6.65 11.75
N LYS A 36 -8.64 -6.21 12.97
CA LYS A 36 -7.69 -5.46 13.81
C LYS A 36 -6.40 -6.24 14.07
N ASN A 37 -6.52 -7.51 14.45
CA ASN A 37 -5.37 -8.37 14.71
C ASN A 37 -4.52 -8.59 13.45
N ARG A 38 -5.15 -8.79 12.28
CA ARG A 38 -4.46 -8.91 11.00
C ARG A 38 -3.76 -7.61 10.62
N PHE A 39 -4.40 -6.47 10.83
CA PHE A 39 -3.82 -5.15 10.61
C PHE A 39 -2.61 -4.90 11.53
N ASP A 40 -2.74 -5.17 12.83
CA ASP A 40 -1.66 -4.99 13.81
C ASP A 40 -0.44 -5.87 13.47
N LYS A 41 -0.67 -7.10 12.99
CA LYS A 41 0.39 -7.97 12.45
C LYS A 41 0.99 -7.41 11.17
N GLY A 42 0.15 -6.96 10.23
CA GLY A 42 0.57 -6.37 8.97
C GLY A 42 1.42 -5.11 9.15
N LEU A 43 1.08 -4.25 10.13
CA LEU A 43 1.86 -3.08 10.48
C LEU A 43 3.28 -3.44 10.90
N LYS A 44 3.46 -4.45 11.75
CA LYS A 44 4.80 -4.90 12.16
C LYS A 44 5.61 -5.38 10.97
N LEU A 45 4.98 -6.16 10.08
CA LEU A 45 5.64 -6.66 8.87
C LEU A 45 6.04 -5.55 7.90
N CYS A 46 5.17 -4.56 7.64
CA CYS A 46 5.43 -3.50 6.68
C CYS A 46 6.56 -2.55 7.10
N ARG A 47 6.75 -2.33 8.42
CA ARG A 47 7.71 -1.36 8.95
C ARG A 47 9.16 -1.67 8.53
N ASP A 48 9.51 -2.94 8.53
CA ASP A 48 10.89 -3.38 8.34
C ASP A 48 11.22 -3.68 6.87
N THR A 49 10.29 -3.39 5.97
CA THR A 49 10.47 -3.67 4.54
C THR A 49 11.37 -2.64 3.88
N SER A 50 12.26 -3.11 3.01
CA SER A 50 13.06 -2.25 2.13
C SER A 50 12.19 -1.35 1.25
N LEU A 51 10.98 -1.81 0.91
CA LEU A 51 10.03 -1.06 0.12
C LEU A 51 9.46 0.16 0.86
N PHE A 52 9.11 0.04 2.14
CA PHE A 52 8.67 1.22 2.90
C PHE A 52 9.78 2.28 2.95
N ARG A 53 11.03 1.85 3.17
CA ARG A 53 12.20 2.74 3.14
C ARG A 53 12.37 3.41 1.78
N SER A 54 12.13 2.70 0.68
CA SER A 54 12.25 3.29 -0.65
C SER A 54 11.20 4.37 -0.90
N PHE A 55 9.95 4.20 -0.43
CA PHE A 55 8.95 5.27 -0.47
C PHE A 55 9.32 6.45 0.43
N GLN A 56 9.83 6.21 1.63
CA GLN A 56 10.32 7.30 2.49
C GLN A 56 11.42 8.09 1.80
N THR A 57 12.41 7.42 1.22
CA THR A 57 13.48 8.07 0.45
C THR A 57 12.93 8.85 -0.75
N ALA A 58 11.93 8.28 -1.45
CA ALA A 58 11.37 8.93 -2.62
C ALA A 58 10.55 10.19 -2.29
N ILE A 59 9.85 10.16 -1.16
CA ILE A 59 8.98 11.25 -0.69
C ILE A 59 9.77 12.28 0.14
N ALA A 60 10.89 11.90 0.75
CA ALA A 60 11.70 12.76 1.61
C ALA A 60 11.99 14.17 1.03
N PRO A 61 12.31 14.34 -0.27
CA PRO A 61 12.57 15.66 -0.85
C PRO A 61 11.38 16.64 -0.80
N CYS A 62 10.16 16.12 -0.63
CA CYS A 62 8.93 16.90 -0.57
C CYS A 62 8.11 16.65 0.71
N ALA A 63 8.65 15.92 1.68
CA ALA A 63 7.91 15.51 2.88
C ALA A 63 7.36 16.71 3.68
N THR A 64 8.11 17.81 3.74
CA THR A 64 7.71 19.04 4.47
C THR A 64 6.56 19.80 3.81
N GLN A 65 6.29 19.55 2.52
CA GLN A 65 5.19 20.16 1.78
C GLN A 65 3.87 19.38 1.98
N LEU A 66 3.96 18.09 2.28
CA LEU A 66 2.80 17.23 2.41
C LEU A 66 2.15 17.41 3.79
N LYS A 67 0.88 17.82 3.79
CA LYS A 67 0.08 17.98 5.02
C LYS A 67 -1.10 17.03 5.07
N ARG A 68 -1.48 16.42 3.95
CA ARG A 68 -2.66 15.56 3.83
C ARG A 68 -2.38 14.33 2.99
N ILE A 69 -3.09 13.25 3.27
CA ILE A 69 -3.15 12.08 2.39
C ILE A 69 -4.60 11.83 1.97
N ARG A 70 -4.82 11.75 0.65
CA ARG A 70 -6.08 11.31 0.06
C ARG A 70 -5.90 9.92 -0.51
N CYS A 71 -6.56 8.92 0.07
CA CYS A 71 -6.54 7.55 -0.42
C CYS A 71 -7.79 7.24 -1.24
N ILE A 72 -7.59 6.78 -2.48
CA ILE A 72 -8.65 6.30 -3.38
C ILE A 72 -8.38 4.85 -3.77
N GLY A 73 -9.41 4.01 -3.78
CA GLY A 73 -9.29 2.62 -4.28
C GLY A 73 -8.43 1.73 -3.38
N LEU A 74 -8.78 1.63 -2.10
CA LEU A 74 -8.09 0.80 -1.12
C LEU A 74 -8.42 -0.70 -1.28
N GLY A 75 -9.62 -1.03 -1.76
CA GLY A 75 -10.22 -2.36 -1.78
C GLY A 75 -10.91 -2.72 -0.45
N THR A 76 -10.92 -4.01 -0.13
CA THR A 76 -11.64 -4.61 1.02
C THR A 76 -10.66 -5.25 2.02
N PRO A 77 -10.03 -4.49 2.94
CA PRO A 77 -9.03 -5.01 3.89
C PRO A 77 -9.50 -6.16 4.78
N SER A 78 -10.81 -6.28 5.02
CA SER A 78 -11.37 -7.35 5.84
C SER A 78 -11.34 -8.70 5.13
N SER A 79 -11.51 -8.74 3.81
CA SER A 79 -11.55 -9.99 3.03
C SER A 79 -10.23 -10.31 2.32
N GLU A 80 -9.42 -9.30 1.99
CA GLU A 80 -8.26 -9.48 1.11
C GLU A 80 -6.95 -9.03 1.77
N ASN A 81 -5.86 -9.76 1.50
CA ASN A 81 -4.55 -9.44 2.06
C ASN A 81 -3.90 -8.22 1.40
N ARG A 82 -4.05 -8.04 0.09
CA ARG A 82 -3.43 -6.93 -0.63
C ARG A 82 -3.96 -5.56 -0.14
N PRO A 83 -5.29 -5.30 -0.13
CA PRO A 83 -5.89 -4.13 0.51
C PRO A 83 -5.45 -3.91 1.97
N LEU A 84 -5.33 -4.99 2.75
CA LEU A 84 -4.86 -4.90 4.13
C LEU A 84 -3.42 -4.36 4.22
N TYR A 85 -2.50 -4.88 3.41
CA TYR A 85 -1.12 -4.38 3.38
C TYR A 85 -1.02 -2.95 2.84
N GLN A 86 -1.89 -2.58 1.90
CA GLN A 86 -1.99 -1.20 1.42
C GLN A 86 -2.48 -0.24 2.51
N LEU A 87 -3.42 -0.68 3.36
CA LEU A 87 -3.84 0.08 4.54
C LEU A 87 -2.70 0.21 5.57
N CYS A 88 -1.92 -0.85 5.78
CA CYS A 88 -0.73 -0.80 6.64
C CYS A 88 0.31 0.19 6.11
N LEU A 89 0.57 0.19 4.79
CA LEU A 89 1.47 1.15 4.15
C LEU A 89 0.96 2.58 4.33
N LEU A 90 -0.33 2.84 4.07
CA LEU A 90 -0.94 4.14 4.29
C LEU A 90 -0.72 4.64 5.73
N LYS A 91 -0.91 3.78 6.73
CA LYS A 91 -0.68 4.14 8.14
C LYS A 91 0.77 4.48 8.43
N HIS A 92 1.73 3.73 7.88
CA HIS A 92 3.15 4.02 8.04
C HIS A 92 3.58 5.29 7.31
N LEU A 93 3.03 5.57 6.12
CA LEU A 93 3.27 6.82 5.40
C LEU A 93 2.75 8.01 6.20
N ALA A 94 1.50 7.95 6.67
CA ALA A 94 0.91 9.00 7.50
C ALA A 94 1.75 9.27 8.76
N GLY A 95 2.11 8.22 9.50
CA GLY A 95 2.95 8.35 10.70
C GLY A 95 4.37 8.84 10.40
N GLY A 96 5.00 8.33 9.34
CA GLY A 96 6.36 8.69 8.95
C GLY A 96 6.49 10.12 8.41
N LEU A 97 5.42 10.67 7.84
CA LEU A 97 5.34 12.05 7.37
C LEU A 97 4.77 13.01 8.43
N GLY A 98 4.30 12.51 9.57
CA GLY A 98 3.62 13.32 10.59
C GLY A 98 2.26 13.88 10.14
N ILE A 99 1.61 13.20 9.18
CA ILE A 99 0.32 13.62 8.63
C ILE A 99 -0.81 12.95 9.42
N GLU A 100 -1.61 13.76 10.09
CA GLU A 100 -2.83 13.31 10.79
C GLU A 100 -4.07 13.39 9.88
N ASP A 101 -4.03 14.30 8.90
CA ASP A 101 -5.14 14.53 7.98
C ASP A 101 -5.16 13.48 6.85
N VAL A 102 -5.85 12.37 7.11
CA VAL A 102 -6.01 11.27 6.15
C VAL A 102 -7.48 11.07 5.83
N SER A 103 -7.80 11.09 4.54
CA SER A 103 -9.13 10.74 4.02
C SER A 103 -9.06 9.53 3.10
N VAL A 104 -10.10 8.70 3.12
CA VAL A 104 -10.18 7.45 2.36
C VAL A 104 -11.52 7.38 1.65
N TRP A 105 -11.51 6.97 0.39
CA TRP A 105 -12.71 6.56 -0.31
C TRP A 105 -12.49 5.36 -1.21
N ASP A 106 -13.43 4.43 -1.10
CA ASP A 106 -13.58 3.33 -2.02
C ASP A 106 -15.05 2.85 -1.97
N PRO A 107 -15.71 2.63 -3.11
CA PRO A 107 -17.08 2.09 -3.16
C PRO A 107 -17.21 0.69 -2.56
N HIS A 108 -16.16 -0.12 -2.55
CA HIS A 108 -16.15 -1.49 -2.04
C HIS A 108 -16.03 -1.59 -0.50
N LEU A 109 -15.72 -0.48 0.19
CA LEU A 109 -15.62 -0.49 1.65
C LEU A 109 -16.96 -0.85 2.30
N ASN A 110 -16.94 -1.90 3.10
CA ASN A 110 -18.09 -2.34 3.88
C ASN A 110 -18.22 -1.60 5.22
N ALA A 111 -19.32 -1.83 5.93
CA ALA A 111 -19.61 -1.12 7.19
C ALA A 111 -18.57 -1.37 8.30
N LEU A 112 -18.02 -2.58 8.36
CA LEU A 112 -17.00 -2.96 9.33
C LEU A 112 -15.70 -2.18 9.09
N GLU A 113 -15.27 -2.07 7.84
CA GLU A 113 -14.06 -1.35 7.45
C GLU A 113 -14.21 0.15 7.66
N ARG A 114 -15.35 0.73 7.26
CA ARG A 114 -15.65 2.14 7.50
C ARG A 114 -15.62 2.48 8.99
N ARG A 115 -16.11 1.57 9.83
CA ARG A 115 -16.02 1.69 11.28
C ARG A 115 -14.56 1.65 11.76
N PHE A 116 -13.78 0.67 11.31
CA PHE A 116 -12.38 0.52 11.67
C PHE A 116 -11.54 1.76 11.29
N LEU A 117 -11.69 2.24 10.05
CA LEU A 117 -11.01 3.44 9.55
C LEU A 117 -11.32 4.68 10.40
N ARG A 118 -12.58 4.87 10.79
CA ARG A 118 -13.02 6.05 11.57
C ARG A 118 -12.66 5.97 13.05
N GLN A 119 -12.79 4.79 13.66
CA GLN A 119 -12.68 4.63 15.11
C GLN A 119 -11.24 4.34 15.55
N ASP A 120 -10.57 3.40 14.89
CA ASP A 120 -9.21 2.96 15.27
C ASP A 120 -8.14 3.81 14.58
N LEU A 121 -8.31 4.14 13.30
CA LEU A 121 -7.32 4.92 12.55
C LEU A 121 -7.57 6.42 12.53
N ARG A 122 -8.78 6.87 12.91
CA ARG A 122 -9.22 8.28 12.90
C ARG A 122 -9.21 8.92 11.50
N TYR A 123 -9.38 8.12 10.46
CA TYR A 123 -9.44 8.61 9.08
C TYR A 123 -10.85 9.09 8.73
N ARG A 124 -10.93 10.13 7.89
CA ARG A 124 -12.20 10.50 7.25
C ARG A 124 -12.53 9.49 6.17
N VAL A 125 -13.81 9.13 6.07
CA VAL A 125 -14.29 8.25 4.99
C VAL A 125 -15.36 9.00 4.22
N GLU A 126 -14.96 9.60 3.10
CA GLU A 126 -15.73 10.61 2.35
C GLU A 126 -15.53 10.50 0.85
N GLN A 127 -16.61 10.44 0.07
CA GLN A 127 -16.56 10.33 -1.39
C GLN A 127 -16.10 11.62 -2.04
N VAL A 128 -16.74 12.73 -1.67
CA VAL A 128 -16.36 14.06 -2.10
C VAL A 128 -15.16 14.49 -1.27
N TYR A 129 -14.11 14.96 -1.93
CA TYR A 129 -12.94 15.55 -1.32
C TYR A 129 -12.79 16.95 -1.88
N SER A 130 -12.56 17.92 -1.01
CA SER A 130 -12.26 19.28 -1.43
C SER A 130 -10.84 19.59 -1.01
N SER A 131 -10.00 19.86 -2.00
CA SER A 131 -8.60 20.23 -1.78
C SER A 131 -8.43 21.72 -1.44
N GLU A 132 -9.49 22.54 -1.51
CA GLU A 132 -9.56 24.01 -1.34
C GLU A 132 -8.21 24.71 -1.13
N GLY A 133 -7.46 24.92 -2.22
CA GLY A 133 -6.21 25.71 -2.19
C GLY A 133 -4.97 25.00 -1.64
N PHE A 134 -5.05 23.70 -1.34
CA PHE A 134 -3.96 22.89 -0.81
C PHE A 134 -3.63 21.69 -1.70
N VAL A 135 -3.97 21.73 -2.99
CA VAL A 135 -3.75 20.62 -3.95
C VAL A 135 -2.28 20.15 -3.98
N ASP A 136 -1.36 21.10 -3.82
CA ASP A 136 0.07 20.91 -3.74
C ASP A 136 0.57 20.43 -2.36
N GLU A 137 -0.32 20.21 -1.39
CA GLU A 137 0.02 19.66 -0.06
C GLU A 137 -0.60 18.27 0.16
N VAL A 138 -1.27 17.71 -0.85
CA VAL A 138 -1.95 16.41 -0.78
C VAL A 138 -1.12 15.34 -1.48
N LEU A 139 -0.82 14.26 -0.77
CA LEU A 139 -0.40 13.00 -1.38
C LEU A 139 -1.62 12.17 -1.78
N TRP A 140 -1.81 11.95 -3.07
CA TRP A 140 -2.85 11.07 -3.61
C TRP A 140 -2.35 9.63 -3.63
N PHE A 141 -2.83 8.82 -2.68
CA PHE A 141 -2.51 7.41 -2.54
C PHE A 141 -3.56 6.55 -3.25
N MET A 142 -3.19 5.94 -4.38
CA MET A 142 -4.10 5.26 -5.30
C MET A 142 -3.63 3.84 -5.61
N PRO A 143 -3.64 2.93 -4.61
CA PRO A 143 -2.95 1.65 -4.74
C PRO A 143 -3.64 0.63 -5.66
N PHE A 144 -4.96 0.73 -5.84
CA PHE A 144 -5.73 -0.23 -6.62
C PHE A 144 -6.81 0.48 -7.45
N VAL A 145 -6.41 1.48 -8.22
CA VAL A 145 -7.33 2.33 -8.97
C VAL A 145 -7.25 1.99 -10.47
N PRO A 146 -8.40 1.82 -11.17
CA PRO A 146 -8.39 1.62 -12.62
C PRO A 146 -7.96 2.89 -13.35
N PHE A 147 -7.49 2.74 -14.59
CA PHE A 147 -7.08 3.85 -15.45
C PHE A 147 -8.11 4.98 -15.49
N THR A 148 -9.40 4.65 -15.58
CA THR A 148 -10.48 5.64 -15.60
C THR A 148 -10.48 6.59 -14.40
N SER A 149 -10.23 6.09 -13.18
CA SER A 149 -10.24 6.99 -12.01
C SER A 149 -8.90 7.70 -11.82
N ILE A 150 -7.79 7.11 -12.26
CA ILE A 150 -6.50 7.82 -12.29
C ILE A 150 -6.56 8.99 -13.26
N GLU A 151 -7.08 8.75 -14.47
CA GLU A 151 -7.31 9.76 -15.49
C GLU A 151 -8.18 10.89 -14.95
N TRP A 152 -9.33 10.55 -14.34
CA TRP A 152 -10.23 11.52 -13.74
C TRP A 152 -9.56 12.34 -12.63
N VAL A 153 -8.82 11.69 -11.72
CA VAL A 153 -8.10 12.41 -10.66
C VAL A 153 -7.07 13.37 -11.25
N ILE A 154 -6.31 12.95 -12.27
CA ILE A 154 -5.33 13.82 -12.92
C ILE A 154 -6.02 14.97 -13.64
N GLU A 155 -7.11 14.71 -14.35
CA GLU A 155 -7.84 15.74 -15.12
C GLU A 155 -8.46 16.80 -14.19
N PHE A 156 -9.18 16.37 -13.15
CA PHE A 156 -10.03 17.26 -12.35
C PHE A 156 -9.40 17.73 -11.05
N GLU A 157 -8.64 16.89 -10.36
CA GLU A 157 -8.08 17.20 -9.03
C GLU A 157 -6.67 17.80 -9.11
N GLN A 158 -6.01 17.66 -10.26
CA GLN A 158 -4.71 18.26 -10.55
C GLN A 158 -3.61 17.96 -9.51
N PRO A 159 -3.46 16.70 -9.07
CA PRO A 159 -2.59 16.35 -7.95
C PRO A 159 -1.11 16.65 -8.24
N MET A 160 -0.40 17.29 -7.31
CA MET A 160 1.06 17.44 -7.43
C MET A 160 1.81 16.16 -7.04
N PHE A 161 1.29 15.41 -6.07
CA PHE A 161 1.96 14.23 -5.54
C PHE A 161 1.05 13.01 -5.64
N ILE A 162 1.51 11.98 -6.34
CA ILE A 162 0.78 10.74 -6.53
C ILE A 162 1.65 9.57 -6.08
N LEU A 163 1.06 8.64 -5.35
CA LEU A 163 1.59 7.29 -5.12
C LEU A 163 0.53 6.29 -5.59
N ALA A 164 0.68 5.80 -6.82
CA ALA A 164 -0.31 4.95 -7.47
C ALA A 164 0.31 3.63 -7.96
N ASN A 165 -0.52 2.69 -8.38
CA ASN A 165 -0.07 1.52 -9.12
C ASN A 165 0.75 1.91 -10.37
N ASN A 166 1.76 1.11 -10.65
CA ASN A 166 2.68 1.29 -11.74
C ASN A 166 1.95 1.02 -13.05
N LEU A 167 1.64 2.10 -13.77
CA LEU A 167 0.97 2.03 -15.07
C LEU A 167 1.80 1.29 -16.14
N LEU A 168 3.09 1.04 -15.90
CA LEU A 168 3.92 0.20 -16.77
C LEU A 168 3.73 -1.30 -16.52
N SER A 169 3.39 -1.71 -15.30
CA SER A 169 3.24 -3.13 -14.93
C SER A 169 1.78 -3.54 -14.74
N SER A 170 0.83 -2.68 -15.10
CA SER A 170 -0.57 -3.07 -15.11
C SER A 170 -0.78 -4.22 -16.10
N ASN A 171 -1.27 -5.36 -15.61
CA ASN A 171 -1.63 -6.54 -16.42
C ASN A 171 -2.69 -6.25 -17.50
N VAL A 172 -3.28 -5.06 -17.49
CA VAL A 172 -4.20 -4.60 -18.53
C VAL A 172 -3.36 -3.93 -19.62
N GLU A 173 -2.96 -4.74 -20.59
CA GLU A 173 -2.39 -4.24 -21.84
C GLU A 173 -3.51 -3.57 -22.64
N LEU A 174 -3.73 -2.28 -22.38
CA LEU A 174 -4.61 -1.47 -23.21
C LEU A 174 -3.88 -1.15 -24.52
N ALA A 175 -4.60 -1.31 -25.63
CA ALA A 175 -4.14 -0.88 -26.94
C ALA A 175 -3.77 0.62 -26.90
N GLU A 176 -2.70 1.02 -27.60
CA GLU A 176 -2.21 2.39 -27.61
C GLU A 176 -3.29 3.39 -28.09
N GLU A 177 -4.20 2.95 -28.95
CA GLU A 177 -5.35 3.74 -29.43
C GLU A 177 -6.30 4.07 -28.27
N ILE A 178 -6.66 3.08 -27.44
CA ILE A 178 -7.54 3.28 -26.27
C ILE A 178 -6.87 4.21 -25.26
N LEU A 179 -5.58 4.02 -25.01
CA LEU A 179 -4.81 4.90 -24.13
C LEU A 179 -4.74 6.33 -24.67
N THR A 180 -4.65 6.50 -25.99
CA THR A 180 -4.58 7.82 -26.61
C THR A 180 -5.92 8.55 -26.55
N GLU A 181 -7.02 7.85 -26.82
CA GLU A 181 -8.35 8.44 -26.93
C GLU A 181 -9.03 8.63 -25.58
N LYS A 182 -8.93 7.65 -24.68
CA LYS A 182 -9.69 7.63 -23.42
C LYS A 182 -8.87 7.99 -22.19
N TYR A 183 -7.57 7.77 -22.22
CA TYR A 183 -6.69 7.95 -21.06
C TYR A 183 -5.38 8.71 -21.40
N PRO A 184 -5.46 9.88 -22.04
CA PRO A 184 -4.28 10.64 -22.48
C PRO A 184 -3.27 10.95 -21.38
N PHE A 185 -3.69 11.23 -20.14
CA PHE A 185 -2.79 11.47 -19.01
C PHE A 185 -2.09 10.19 -18.57
N CYS A 186 -2.81 9.09 -18.42
CA CYS A 186 -2.22 7.80 -18.10
C CYS A 186 -1.22 7.35 -19.17
N ARG A 187 -1.53 7.58 -20.45
CA ARG A 187 -0.60 7.33 -21.56
C ARG A 187 0.67 8.16 -21.44
N TYR A 188 0.52 9.46 -21.15
CA TYR A 188 1.64 10.38 -20.98
C TYR A 188 2.55 9.93 -19.82
N ILE A 189 1.97 9.56 -18.67
CA ILE A 189 2.69 8.96 -17.53
C ILE A 189 3.42 7.69 -17.96
N LYS A 190 2.71 6.76 -18.62
CA LYS A 190 3.27 5.47 -19.07
C LYS A 190 4.51 5.69 -19.92
N ARG A 191 4.45 6.58 -20.92
CA ARG A 191 5.61 6.91 -21.76
C ARG A 191 6.74 7.58 -20.99
N TYR A 192 6.42 8.51 -20.09
CA TYR A 192 7.43 9.18 -19.27
C TYR A 192 8.20 8.18 -18.40
N LEU A 193 7.48 7.30 -17.70
CA LEU A 193 8.07 6.27 -16.86
C LEU A 193 8.93 5.31 -17.71
N GLY A 194 8.44 4.93 -18.90
CA GLY A 194 9.13 4.06 -19.86
C GLY A 194 10.37 4.68 -20.53
N GLY A 195 10.64 5.98 -20.34
CA GLY A 195 11.79 6.65 -20.95
C GLY A 195 11.64 6.96 -22.43
N GLY A 196 10.40 6.99 -22.94
CA GLY A 196 10.12 7.41 -24.32
C GLY A 196 10.42 8.89 -24.56
N PRO A 197 10.47 9.32 -25.84
CA PRO A 197 10.63 10.72 -26.20
C PRO A 197 9.52 11.59 -25.61
N LYS A 198 9.85 12.82 -25.20
CA LYS A 198 8.89 13.79 -24.65
C LYS A 198 7.78 14.04 -25.69
N MET A 199 6.57 13.63 -25.38
CA MET A 199 5.38 13.98 -26.16
C MET A 199 4.92 15.41 -25.87
N SER A 200 4.13 15.99 -26.78
CA SER A 200 3.33 17.18 -26.46
C SER A 200 2.42 16.85 -25.28
N GLU A 201 2.48 17.69 -24.25
CA GLU A 201 1.71 17.51 -23.02
C GLU A 201 0.20 17.62 -23.32
N PRO A 202 -0.65 16.78 -22.72
CA PRO A 202 -2.08 17.00 -22.77
C PRO A 202 -2.39 18.31 -22.05
N THR A 203 -2.93 19.29 -22.78
CA THR A 203 -3.43 20.54 -22.17
C THR A 203 -4.52 20.20 -21.16
N PRO A 204 -4.52 20.81 -19.96
CA PRO A 204 -3.84 22.06 -19.61
C PRO A 204 -2.46 21.95 -18.92
N TYR A 205 -1.85 20.78 -18.76
CA TYR A 205 -0.66 20.65 -17.89
C TYR A 205 0.68 20.88 -18.59
N ARG A 206 1.61 21.53 -17.87
CA ARG A 206 3.06 21.40 -18.11
C ARG A 206 3.67 20.37 -17.17
N CYS A 207 3.41 19.09 -17.42
CA CYS A 207 3.89 18.02 -16.55
C CYS A 207 5.41 17.80 -16.68
N HIS A 208 6.22 18.45 -15.85
CA HIS A 208 7.57 17.93 -15.54
C HIS A 208 7.47 16.89 -14.44
N PHE A 209 7.43 15.63 -14.84
CA PHE A 209 7.71 14.55 -13.92
C PHE A 209 9.19 14.57 -13.55
N SER A 210 9.50 14.23 -12.31
CA SER A 210 10.86 13.90 -11.88
C SER A 210 10.93 12.39 -11.64
N LYS A 211 11.80 11.69 -12.38
CA LYS A 211 12.15 10.30 -12.05
C LYS A 211 12.90 10.32 -10.72
N VAL A 212 12.22 9.98 -9.63
CA VAL A 212 12.93 9.65 -8.40
C VAL A 212 13.52 8.27 -8.59
N LYS A 213 14.85 8.19 -8.76
CA LYS A 213 15.56 6.92 -8.87
C LYS A 213 15.38 6.15 -7.57
N MET A 214 14.51 5.14 -7.59
CA MET A 214 14.48 4.13 -6.55
C MET A 214 15.82 3.39 -6.61
N ALA A 215 16.57 3.38 -5.52
CA ALA A 215 17.82 2.64 -5.46
C ALA A 215 17.52 1.16 -5.79
N ALA A 216 18.11 0.66 -6.89
CA ALA A 216 18.04 -0.75 -7.21
C ALA A 216 18.73 -1.52 -6.09
N THR A 217 17.96 -2.33 -5.37
CA THR A 217 18.52 -3.20 -4.33
C THR A 217 19.23 -4.35 -5.04
N ARG A 218 20.56 -4.23 -5.17
CA ARG A 218 21.41 -5.38 -5.47
C ARG A 218 21.52 -6.14 -4.15
N GLU A 219 20.67 -7.14 -3.95
CA GLU A 219 20.89 -8.12 -2.89
C GLU A 219 22.24 -8.78 -3.21
N GLY A 220 23.24 -8.48 -2.40
CA GLY A 220 24.57 -9.05 -2.53
C GLY A 220 24.50 -10.54 -2.29
N ILE A 221 24.57 -11.32 -3.37
CA ILE A 221 25.18 -12.63 -3.32
C ILE A 221 26.65 -12.34 -3.02
N GLY A 222 27.10 -12.71 -1.82
CA GLY A 222 28.50 -12.59 -1.44
C GLY A 222 29.34 -13.47 -2.37
N GLU A 223 30.10 -12.85 -3.26
CA GLU A 223 31.26 -13.49 -3.88
C GLU A 223 32.30 -13.65 -2.77
N GLY A 224 32.64 -14.91 -2.51
CA GLY A 224 33.67 -15.28 -1.55
C GLY A 224 35.01 -14.66 -1.93
N THR A 225 35.69 -14.13 -0.92
CA THR A 225 37.11 -13.80 -1.00
C THR A 225 37.90 -15.10 -0.94
N ASP A 226 38.54 -15.47 -2.05
CA ASP A 226 39.59 -16.48 -2.06
C ASP A 226 40.84 -15.86 -1.39
N GLU A 227 41.13 -16.32 -0.18
CA GLU A 227 42.44 -16.13 0.45
C GLU A 227 43.36 -17.27 -0.02
N GLU A 228 44.39 -16.89 -0.78
CA GLU A 228 45.52 -17.77 -1.12
C GLU A 228 46.32 -18.08 0.16
N GLY A 229 46.34 -19.36 0.55
CA GLY A 229 47.20 -19.90 1.59
C GLY A 229 47.95 -21.13 1.07
N GLU A 230 49.25 -20.96 0.83
CA GLU A 230 50.21 -22.04 0.59
C GLU A 230 50.27 -23.02 1.77
N GLY A 231 50.41 -24.32 1.50
CA GLY A 231 51.00 -25.23 2.48
C GLY A 231 50.61 -26.71 2.42
N THR A 232 51.47 -27.49 1.76
CA THR A 232 51.92 -28.86 2.07
C THR A 232 51.04 -30.07 1.76
N ASP A 233 51.72 -30.99 1.05
CA ASP A 233 51.35 -32.34 0.65
C ASP A 233 51.09 -33.26 1.85
N GLU A 234 50.07 -34.11 1.74
CA GLU A 234 50.08 -35.46 2.31
C GLU A 234 49.09 -36.36 1.55
N GLU A 235 49.62 -37.47 1.04
CA GLU A 235 48.89 -38.55 0.37
C GLU A 235 47.94 -39.25 1.36
N SER A 236 46.69 -39.51 0.96
CA SER A 236 46.01 -40.75 1.35
C SER A 236 44.82 -41.09 0.46
N ASP A 237 44.81 -42.36 0.12
CA ASP A 237 43.92 -43.13 -0.73
C ASP A 237 42.64 -43.51 0.04
N GLY A 238 41.47 -43.52 -0.61
CA GLY A 238 40.23 -43.99 0.01
C GLY A 238 38.95 -43.42 -0.61
N GLY A 239 38.32 -44.21 -1.48
CA GLY A 239 37.07 -43.86 -2.15
C GLY A 239 35.81 -43.92 -1.28
N SER A 240 34.75 -43.27 -1.77
CA SER A 240 33.37 -43.72 -1.64
C SER A 240 32.50 -42.89 -2.60
N ASP A 241 31.77 -43.59 -3.46
CA ASP A 241 30.72 -43.01 -4.30
C ASP A 241 29.62 -42.44 -3.40
N GLY A 242 29.42 -41.12 -3.47
CA GLY A 242 28.36 -40.40 -2.79
C GLY A 242 27.39 -39.83 -3.82
N GLU A 243 26.17 -40.36 -3.81
CA GLU A 243 25.05 -39.94 -4.65
C GLU A 243 24.76 -38.44 -4.46
N SER A 244 24.90 -37.68 -5.55
CA SER A 244 24.48 -36.27 -5.62
C SER A 244 22.96 -36.19 -5.57
N GLU A 245 22.39 -36.00 -4.38
CA GLU A 245 21.04 -35.46 -4.24
C GLU A 245 21.05 -34.00 -4.73
N GLY A 246 20.53 -33.81 -5.95
CA GLY A 246 20.21 -32.51 -6.50
C GLY A 246 19.15 -31.82 -5.65
N GLY A 247 19.59 -31.08 -4.63
CA GLY A 247 18.77 -30.16 -3.87
C GLY A 247 18.23 -29.09 -4.82
N SER A 248 17.00 -29.27 -5.28
CA SER A 248 16.23 -28.21 -5.92
C SER A 248 16.19 -27.03 -4.94
N ASN A 249 16.85 -25.93 -5.31
CA ASN A 249 16.79 -24.65 -4.63
C ASN A 249 15.34 -24.15 -4.71
N GLN A 250 14.48 -24.62 -3.80
CA GLN A 250 13.16 -24.06 -3.60
C GLN A 250 13.37 -22.69 -2.98
N SER A 251 13.36 -21.67 -3.84
CA SER A 251 13.39 -20.28 -3.43
C SER A 251 12.28 -20.09 -2.38
N ALA A 252 12.64 -19.58 -1.20
CA ALA A 252 11.67 -19.35 -0.13
C ALA A 252 10.47 -18.56 -0.70
N PRO A 253 9.22 -18.96 -0.36
CA PRO A 253 8.04 -18.29 -0.88
C PRO A 253 8.14 -16.80 -0.58
N SER A 254 7.97 -15.97 -1.62
CA SER A 254 8.02 -14.51 -1.49
C SER A 254 7.05 -14.09 -0.39
N ALA A 255 7.51 -13.20 0.50
CA ALA A 255 6.65 -12.75 1.59
C ALA A 255 5.39 -12.10 1.00
N PRO A 256 4.17 -12.43 1.48
CA PRO A 256 2.90 -12.07 0.82
C PRO A 256 2.65 -10.56 0.73
N TRP A 257 3.39 -9.76 1.50
CA TRP A 257 3.37 -8.31 1.39
C TRP A 257 4.14 -7.80 0.17
N LYS A 258 5.18 -8.51 -0.30
CA LYS A 258 6.08 -8.05 -1.37
C LYS A 258 5.30 -7.74 -2.64
N ASP A 259 4.43 -8.65 -3.06
CA ASP A 259 3.61 -8.51 -4.28
C ASP A 259 2.45 -7.51 -4.10
N SER A 260 2.05 -7.26 -2.85
CA SER A 260 0.92 -6.38 -2.56
C SER A 260 1.25 -4.91 -2.80
N VAL A 261 2.49 -4.51 -2.56
CA VAL A 261 2.96 -3.10 -2.55
C VAL A 261 4.09 -2.80 -3.54
N SER A 262 4.76 -3.81 -4.11
CA SER A 262 5.84 -3.66 -5.10
C SER A 262 5.45 -2.86 -6.34
N ASP A 263 4.17 -2.89 -6.69
CA ASP A 263 3.63 -2.23 -7.87
C ASP A 263 3.45 -0.72 -7.69
N LEU A 264 3.73 -0.11 -6.54
CA LEU A 264 3.48 1.33 -6.39
C LEU A 264 4.64 2.18 -6.91
N LYS A 265 4.30 3.32 -7.51
CA LYS A 265 5.25 4.34 -7.97
C LYS A 265 4.85 5.71 -7.45
N PHE A 266 5.82 6.37 -6.84
CA PHE A 266 5.72 7.77 -6.47
C PHE A 266 6.01 8.65 -7.69
N MET A 267 5.18 9.67 -7.89
CA MET A 267 5.26 10.63 -8.98
C MET A 267 5.02 12.03 -8.41
N LYS A 268 5.91 12.95 -8.76
CA LYS A 268 5.71 14.39 -8.57
C LYS A 268 5.36 15.00 -9.91
N LEU A 269 4.15 15.53 -10.04
CA LEU A 269 3.73 16.36 -11.17
C LEU A 269 4.18 17.79 -10.90
N THR A 270 4.34 18.58 -11.94
CA THR A 270 4.56 20.02 -11.84
C THR A 270 3.60 20.72 -12.78
N ASN A 271 3.28 21.97 -12.45
CA ASN A 271 2.45 22.86 -13.26
C ASN A 271 3.32 23.86 -14.03
#